data_AF-A0A9D7QTQ1-F1
#
_entry.id   AF-A0A9D7QTQ1-F1
#
_cell.length_a   1.000
_cell.length_b   1.000
_cell.length_c   1.000
_cell.angle_alpha   90.00
_cell.angle_beta   90.00
_cell.angle_gamma   90.00
#
_symmetry.space_group_name_H-M   'P 1'
#
loop_
_entity.id
_entity.type
_entity.pdbx_description
1 polymer ?
#
loop_
_entity_poly.entity_id
_entity_poly.type
_entity_poly.pdbx_seq_one_letter_code
_entity_poly.pdbx_strand_id
1 'polypeptide(L)'
;MVQESYYEALESGTYQMAMTLLSKLAKEVKIINESAAKSLLEGVEELLSLHKIATVKKDPRLIKYLRISLSTTNCIENLNSGLRRHFGRVDRWVNSNQRSRWLAAAALELEPRLKKIRHAKKLVDFYEGIQLYLKPINRKQLLSS
;
A
#
# COMPACT_ATOMS: atom_id res chain seq x y z
N MET A 1 12.40 -20.20 -0.88
CA MET A 1 11.63 -20.70 0.28
C MET A 1 10.86 -19.58 1.00
N VAL A 2 11.44 -18.78 1.92
CA VAL A 2 10.68 -17.77 2.71
C VAL A 2 9.94 -16.74 1.82
N GLN A 3 10.62 -16.22 0.81
CA GLN A 3 10.04 -15.22 -0.11
C GLN A 3 8.90 -15.80 -0.97
N GLU A 4 9.01 -17.05 -1.41
CA GLU A 4 7.97 -17.71 -2.22
C GLU A 4 6.72 -17.96 -1.39
N SER A 5 6.87 -18.51 -0.18
CA SER A 5 5.74 -18.73 0.75
C SER A 5 5.06 -17.43 1.16
N TYR A 6 5.82 -16.33 1.26
CA TYR A 6 5.26 -15.00 1.49
C TYR A 6 4.37 -14.54 0.33
N TYR A 7 4.85 -14.63 -0.92
CA TYR A 7 4.05 -14.23 -2.08
C TYR A 7 2.87 -15.16 -2.31
N GLU A 8 3.01 -16.47 -2.08
CA GLU A 8 1.91 -17.44 -2.11
C GLU A 8 0.80 -17.02 -1.14
N ALA A 9 1.15 -16.64 0.09
CA ALA A 9 0.17 -16.18 1.06
C ALA A 9 -0.56 -14.91 0.59
N LEU A 10 0.16 -13.95 0.01
CA LEU A 10 -0.41 -12.72 -0.54
C LEU A 10 -1.22 -12.90 -1.82
N GLU A 11 -1.04 -14.03 -2.52
CA GLU A 11 -1.77 -14.39 -3.74
C GLU A 11 -2.99 -15.25 -3.48
N SER A 12 -3.15 -15.72 -2.25
CA SER A 12 -4.32 -16.47 -1.86
C SER A 12 -5.61 -15.66 -2.04
N GLY A 13 -6.70 -16.35 -2.40
CA GLY A 13 -7.94 -15.68 -2.79
C GLY A 13 -8.75 -15.09 -1.63
N THR A 14 -8.41 -15.42 -0.38
CA THR A 14 -9.21 -15.05 0.79
C THR A 14 -8.34 -14.60 1.95
N TYR A 15 -8.90 -13.72 2.79
CA TYR A 15 -8.24 -13.24 4.00
C TYR A 15 -7.82 -14.36 4.95
N GLN A 16 -8.71 -15.33 5.17
CA GLN A 16 -8.48 -16.43 6.12
C GLN A 16 -7.35 -17.35 5.65
N MET A 17 -7.30 -17.64 4.34
CA MET A 17 -6.23 -18.44 3.76
C MET A 17 -4.90 -17.70 3.86
N ALA A 18 -4.87 -16.41 3.51
CA ALA A 18 -3.69 -15.57 3.61
C ALA A 18 -3.16 -15.51 5.05
N MET A 19 -4.04 -15.29 6.03
CA MET A 19 -3.71 -15.23 7.45
C MET A 19 -3.12 -16.56 7.94
N THR A 20 -3.70 -17.69 7.52
CA THR A 20 -3.22 -19.02 7.90
C THR A 20 -1.81 -19.28 7.34
N LEU A 21 -1.59 -18.93 6.07
CA LEU A 21 -0.29 -19.09 5.41
C LEU A 21 0.78 -18.16 6.03
N LEU A 22 0.45 -16.89 6.30
CA LEU A 22 1.37 -15.95 6.96
C LEU A 22 1.68 -16.36 8.41
N SER A 23 0.71 -16.89 9.14
CA SER A 23 0.92 -17.43 10.49
C SER A 23 1.83 -18.66 10.49
N LYS A 24 1.68 -19.52 9.48
CA LYS A 24 2.60 -20.65 9.26
C LYS A 24 4.01 -20.16 8.95
N LEU A 25 4.13 -19.21 8.01
CA LEU A 25 5.40 -18.59 7.65
C LEU A 25 6.09 -17.95 8.86
N ALA A 26 5.34 -17.26 9.73
CA ALA A 26 5.89 -16.67 10.94
C ALA A 26 6.52 -17.72 11.88
N LYS A 27 5.92 -18.91 12.00
CA LYS A 27 6.50 -20.02 12.80
C LYS A 27 7.79 -20.53 12.18
N GLU A 28 7.86 -20.64 10.86
CA GLU A 28 9.06 -21.07 10.13
C GLU A 28 10.18 -20.03 10.25
N VAL A 29 9.86 -18.76 10.03
CA VAL A 29 10.80 -17.63 10.14
C VAL A 29 11.31 -17.49 11.57
N LYS A 30 10.51 -17.81 12.60
CA LYS A 30 10.92 -17.71 14.00
C LYS A 30 12.15 -18.56 14.31
N ILE A 31 12.32 -19.71 13.65
CA ILE A 31 13.48 -20.59 13.82
C ILE A 31 14.77 -19.90 13.34
N ILE A 32 14.66 -19.03 12.32
CA ILE A 32 15.79 -18.34 11.68
C ILE A 32 16.04 -16.99 12.34
N ASN A 33 14.97 -16.23 12.61
CA ASN A 33 15.03 -14.90 13.19
C ASN A 33 13.71 -14.59 13.92
N GLU A 34 13.79 -14.52 15.25
CA GLU A 34 12.64 -14.21 16.11
C GLU A 34 12.12 -12.78 15.89
N SER A 35 13.00 -11.81 15.67
CA SER A 35 12.59 -10.41 15.41
C SER A 35 11.81 -10.31 14.11
N ALA A 36 12.24 -11.00 13.05
CA ALA A 36 11.56 -10.99 11.76
C ALA A 36 10.17 -11.63 11.84
N ALA A 37 10.03 -12.72 12.60
CA ALA A 37 8.73 -13.36 12.84
C ALA A 37 7.79 -12.43 13.61
N LYS A 38 8.30 -11.74 14.63
CA LYS A 38 7.53 -10.76 15.41
C LYS A 38 7.05 -9.60 14.52
N SER A 39 7.94 -9.01 13.73
CA SER A 39 7.59 -7.93 12.80
C SER A 39 6.56 -8.37 11.74
N LEU A 40 6.64 -9.61 11.26
CA LEU A 40 5.64 -10.14 10.32
C LEU A 40 4.25 -10.23 10.95
N LEU A 41 4.16 -10.72 12.19
CA LEU A 41 2.90 -10.83 12.92
C LEU A 41 2.33 -9.46 13.28
N GLU A 42 3.18 -8.52 13.68
CA GLU A 42 2.79 -7.13 13.98
C GLU A 42 2.18 -6.43 12.75
N GLY A 43 2.74 -6.64 11.56
CA GLY A 43 2.29 -5.99 10.31
C GLY A 43 1.29 -6.78 9.45
N VAL A 44 0.81 -7.93 9.93
CA VAL A 44 0.02 -8.86 9.10
C VAL A 44 -1.32 -8.24 8.67
N GLU A 45 -1.90 -7.43 9.55
CA GLU A 45 -3.20 -6.79 9.33
C GLU A 45 -3.12 -5.74 8.22
N GLU A 46 -2.00 -5.01 8.13
CA GLU A 46 -1.70 -4.03 7.08
C GLU A 46 -1.39 -4.74 5.76
N LEU A 47 -0.59 -5.81 5.80
CA LEU A 47 -0.25 -6.62 4.62
C LEU A 47 -1.51 -7.20 3.95
N LEU A 48 -2.51 -7.58 4.75
CA LEU A 48 -3.76 -8.15 4.26
C LEU A 48 -4.86 -7.12 3.96
N SER A 49 -4.54 -5.82 3.91
CA SER A 49 -5.52 -4.76 3.60
C SER A 49 -6.26 -4.98 2.28
N LEU A 50 -5.57 -5.44 1.24
CA LEU A 50 -6.21 -5.76 -0.05
C LEU A 50 -7.19 -6.94 0.05
N HIS A 51 -6.90 -7.92 0.90
CA HIS A 51 -7.79 -9.06 1.15
C HIS A 51 -9.04 -8.62 1.91
N LYS A 52 -8.90 -7.69 2.87
CA LYS A 52 -10.04 -7.09 3.58
C LYS A 52 -10.98 -6.37 2.61
N ILE A 53 -10.42 -5.53 1.73
CA ILE A 53 -11.19 -4.80 0.72
C ILE A 53 -11.88 -5.75 -0.26
N ALA A 54 -11.16 -6.75 -0.77
CA ALA A 54 -11.73 -7.77 -1.65
C ALA A 54 -12.87 -8.54 -0.97
N THR A 55 -12.75 -8.81 0.33
CA THR A 55 -13.78 -9.47 1.15
C THR A 55 -15.03 -8.60 1.26
N VAL A 56 -14.88 -7.33 1.62
CA VAL A 56 -15.98 -6.36 1.74
C VAL A 56 -16.70 -6.16 0.40
N LYS A 57 -15.94 -6.10 -0.70
CA LYS A 57 -16.48 -5.97 -2.06
C LYS A 57 -16.97 -7.29 -2.66
N LYS A 58 -16.76 -8.42 -1.97
CA LYS A 58 -17.09 -9.79 -2.43
C LYS A 58 -16.51 -10.10 -3.83
N ASP A 59 -15.34 -9.55 -4.15
CA ASP A 59 -14.63 -9.78 -5.42
C ASP A 59 -13.16 -10.14 -5.14
N PRO A 60 -12.81 -11.44 -5.08
CA PRO A 60 -11.44 -11.87 -4.82
C PRO A 60 -10.47 -11.49 -5.95
N ARG A 61 -10.96 -11.18 -7.16
CA ARG A 61 -10.11 -10.76 -8.29
C ARG A 61 -9.47 -9.39 -8.04
N LEU A 62 -10.07 -8.57 -7.17
CA LEU A 62 -9.50 -7.28 -6.76
C LEU A 62 -8.09 -7.42 -6.18
N ILE A 63 -7.80 -8.51 -5.46
CA ILE A 63 -6.47 -8.79 -4.92
C ILE A 63 -5.45 -8.81 -6.07
N LYS A 64 -5.71 -9.62 -7.10
CA LYS A 64 -4.83 -9.74 -8.26
C LYS A 64 -4.70 -8.43 -9.03
N TYR A 65 -5.81 -7.73 -9.28
CA TYR A 65 -5.76 -6.48 -10.06
C TYR A 65 -5.00 -5.36 -9.36
N LEU A 66 -5.19 -5.21 -8.06
CA LEU A 66 -4.61 -4.11 -7.29
C LEU A 66 -3.16 -4.39 -6.89
N ARG A 67 -2.81 -5.65 -6.55
CA ARG A 67 -1.43 -6.02 -6.16
C ARG A 67 -0.40 -5.62 -7.20
N ILE A 68 -0.70 -5.77 -8.50
CA ILE A 68 0.25 -5.49 -9.58
C ILE A 68 0.88 -4.08 -9.46
N SER A 69 0.14 -3.09 -8.96
CA SER A 69 0.67 -1.74 -8.74
C SER A 69 0.89 -1.44 -7.25
N LEU A 70 0.01 -1.90 -6.36
CA LEU A 70 0.01 -1.52 -4.95
C LEU A 70 0.90 -2.39 -4.04
N SER A 71 1.35 -3.57 -4.50
CA SER A 71 2.31 -4.39 -3.75
C SER A 71 3.78 -4.05 -4.05
N THR A 72 4.01 -2.98 -4.81
CA THR A 72 5.34 -2.51 -5.18
C THR A 72 5.43 -1.01 -4.92
N THR A 73 6.65 -0.51 -4.78
CA THR A 73 6.94 0.92 -4.63
C THR A 73 7.11 1.64 -5.96
N ASN A 74 7.02 0.94 -7.10
CA ASN A 74 7.28 1.48 -8.44
C ASN A 74 6.48 2.75 -8.76
N CYS A 75 5.21 2.83 -8.37
CA CYS A 75 4.38 4.01 -8.64
C CYS A 75 4.92 5.26 -7.94
N ILE A 76 5.27 5.14 -6.65
CA ILE A 76 5.80 6.26 -5.87
C ILE A 76 7.25 6.57 -6.24
N GLU A 77 8.05 5.55 -6.59
CA GLU A 77 9.44 5.72 -7.04
C GLU A 77 9.53 6.46 -8.37
N ASN A 78 8.67 6.12 -9.34
CA ASN A 78 8.60 6.81 -10.62
C ASN A 78 8.24 8.29 -10.44
N LEU A 79 7.24 8.59 -9.61
CA LEU A 79 6.87 9.97 -9.29
C LEU A 79 8.02 10.72 -8.59
N ASN A 80 8.58 10.13 -7.53
CA ASN A 80 9.65 10.75 -6.74
C ASN A 80 10.92 10.96 -7.58
N SER A 81 11.25 10.03 -8.46
CA SER A 81 12.37 10.17 -9.39
C SER A 81 12.17 11.33 -10.35
N GLY A 82 10.95 11.49 -10.90
CA GLY A 82 10.58 12.65 -11.69
C GLY A 82 10.71 13.94 -10.91
N LEU A 83 10.14 14.01 -9.71
CA LEU A 83 10.16 15.20 -8.86
C LEU A 83 11.59 15.62 -8.48
N ARG A 84 12.45 14.66 -8.14
CA ARG A 84 13.87 14.92 -7.82
C ARG A 84 14.62 15.60 -8.97
N ARG A 85 14.29 15.32 -10.23
CA ARG A 85 14.92 16.01 -11.38
C ARG A 85 14.57 17.50 -11.43
N HIS A 86 13.39 17.88 -10.94
CA HIS A 86 12.97 19.28 -10.86
C HIS A 86 13.51 19.96 -9.60
N PHE A 87 13.55 19.27 -8.46
CA PHE A 87 14.06 19.83 -7.20
C PHE A 87 15.58 19.89 -7.11
N GLY A 88 16.30 19.00 -7.79
CA GLY A 88 17.75 18.88 -7.69
C GLY A 88 18.53 20.10 -8.22
N ARG A 89 17.85 21.09 -8.82
CA ARG A 89 18.43 22.37 -9.26
C ARG A 89 18.07 23.55 -8.34
N VAL A 90 17.26 23.32 -7.31
CA VAL A 90 16.81 24.37 -6.39
C VAL A 90 17.71 24.34 -5.16
N ASP A 91 18.74 25.17 -5.17
CA ASP A 91 19.74 25.22 -4.10
C ASP A 91 19.31 26.09 -2.90
N ARG A 92 18.30 26.95 -3.09
CA ARG A 92 17.82 27.87 -2.05
C ARG A 92 16.31 27.80 -1.84
N TRP A 93 15.93 27.27 -0.67
CA TRP A 93 14.55 27.24 -0.18
C TRP A 93 14.34 28.30 0.90
N VAL A 94 13.41 29.21 0.68
CA VAL A 94 13.13 30.36 1.57
C VAL A 94 12.05 30.02 2.58
N ASN A 95 10.98 29.33 2.17
CA ASN A 95 9.88 28.94 3.07
C ASN A 95 9.11 27.70 2.57
N SER A 96 8.19 27.21 3.39
CA SER A 96 7.35 26.04 3.07
C SER A 96 6.42 26.30 1.89
N ASN A 97 5.87 27.51 1.77
CA ASN A 97 4.99 27.89 0.66
C ASN A 97 5.72 27.77 -0.70
N GLN A 98 6.97 28.20 -0.78
CA GLN A 98 7.81 28.02 -1.96
C GLN A 98 7.94 26.53 -2.30
N ARG A 99 8.24 25.66 -1.33
CA ARG A 99 8.36 24.20 -1.56
C ARG A 99 7.07 23.61 -2.11
N SER A 100 5.93 23.95 -1.52
CA SER A 100 4.61 23.46 -1.98
C SER A 100 4.30 23.90 -3.42
N ARG A 101 4.62 25.15 -3.77
CA ARG A 101 4.44 25.67 -5.14
C ARG A 101 5.34 24.95 -6.14
N TRP A 102 6.61 24.74 -5.79
CA TRP A 102 7.54 23.98 -6.62
C TRP A 102 7.10 22.53 -6.81
N LEU A 103 6.61 21.88 -5.76
CA LEU A 103 6.05 20.54 -5.84
C LEU A 103 4.84 20.47 -6.77
N ALA A 104 3.89 21.40 -6.63
CA ALA A 104 2.73 21.46 -7.50
C ALA A 104 3.11 21.69 -8.96
N ALA A 105 4.00 22.65 -9.24
CA ALA A 105 4.47 22.94 -10.59
C ALA A 105 5.21 21.76 -11.23
N ALA A 106 6.11 21.11 -10.48
CA ALA A 106 6.81 19.93 -10.94
C ALA A 106 5.86 18.73 -11.17
N ALA A 107 4.86 18.54 -10.31
CA ALA A 107 3.86 17.50 -10.48
C ALA A 107 3.03 17.70 -11.76
N LEU A 108 2.60 18.94 -12.05
CA LEU A 108 1.88 19.28 -13.27
C LEU A 108 2.73 19.03 -14.54
N GLU A 109 4.02 19.38 -14.50
CA GLU A 109 4.95 19.13 -15.60
C GLU A 109 5.22 17.63 -15.82
N LEU A 110 5.14 16.82 -14.75
CA LEU A 110 5.33 15.36 -14.82
C LEU A 110 4.06 14.62 -15.27
N GLU A 111 2.88 15.13 -14.94
CA GLU A 111 1.59 14.46 -15.15
C GLU A 111 1.42 13.84 -16.55
N PRO A 112 1.71 14.52 -17.67
CA PRO A 112 1.53 13.95 -19.01
C PRO A 112 2.43 12.73 -19.29
N ARG A 113 3.54 12.62 -18.57
CA ARG A 113 4.52 11.52 -18.71
C ARG A 113 4.21 10.35 -17.77
N LEU A 114 3.33 10.54 -16.78
CA LEU A 114 2.96 9.49 -15.84
C LEU A 114 2.01 8.48 -16.49
N LYS A 115 2.24 7.21 -16.19
CA LYS A 115 1.32 6.13 -16.60
C LYS A 115 0.23 5.96 -15.55
N LYS A 116 -0.99 5.67 -16.01
CA LYS A 116 -2.08 5.25 -15.13
C LYS A 116 -1.68 3.97 -14.39
N ILE A 117 -2.14 3.86 -13.15
CA ILE A 117 -2.08 2.62 -12.36
C ILE A 117 -2.73 1.48 -13.16
N ARG A 118 -2.13 0.29 -13.15
CA ARG A 118 -2.71 -0.85 -13.86
C ARG A 118 -4.07 -1.19 -13.24
N HIS A 119 -5.05 -1.48 -14.09
CA HIS A 119 -6.43 -1.66 -13.67
C HIS A 119 -7.03 -0.46 -12.90
N ALA A 120 -6.65 0.79 -13.24
CA ALA A 120 -7.13 2.01 -12.57
C ALA A 120 -8.65 2.08 -12.34
N LYS A 121 -9.48 1.47 -13.21
CA LYS A 121 -10.94 1.38 -13.00
C LYS A 121 -11.32 0.69 -11.68
N LYS A 122 -10.49 -0.25 -11.20
CA LYS A 122 -10.65 -0.97 -9.92
C LYS A 122 -10.24 -0.16 -8.69
N LEU A 123 -9.64 1.02 -8.87
CA LEU A 123 -9.38 1.93 -7.75
C LEU A 123 -10.68 2.50 -7.18
N VAL A 124 -11.77 2.55 -7.96
CA VAL A 124 -13.10 2.93 -7.45
C VAL A 124 -13.58 1.89 -6.44
N ASP A 125 -13.50 0.60 -6.80
CA ASP A 125 -13.84 -0.51 -5.90
C ASP A 125 -12.96 -0.49 -4.64
N PHE A 126 -11.67 -0.17 -4.79
CA PHE A 126 -10.73 -0.01 -3.68
C PHE A 126 -11.12 1.13 -2.75
N TYR A 127 -11.40 2.32 -3.30
CA TYR A 127 -11.83 3.49 -2.53
C TYR A 127 -13.13 3.24 -1.78
N GLU A 128 -14.13 2.67 -2.45
CA GLU A 128 -15.39 2.29 -1.79
C GLU A 128 -15.17 1.26 -0.69
N GLY A 129 -14.31 0.27 -0.92
CA GLY A 129 -13.92 -0.71 0.09
C GLY A 129 -13.27 -0.06 1.32
N ILE A 130 -12.38 0.92 1.12
CA ILE A 130 -11.80 1.73 2.20
C ILE A 130 -12.92 2.48 2.94
N GLN A 131 -13.82 3.15 2.22
CA GLN A 131 -14.91 3.90 2.87
C GLN A 131 -15.81 2.99 3.70
N LEU A 132 -16.10 1.77 3.22
CA LEU A 132 -16.87 0.79 3.97
C LEU A 132 -16.12 0.28 5.22
N TYR A 133 -14.79 0.12 5.12
CA TYR A 133 -13.94 -0.23 6.26
C TYR A 133 -13.83 0.91 7.29
N LEU A 134 -13.85 2.17 6.82
CA LEU A 134 -13.74 3.37 7.65
C LEU A 134 -15.09 3.92 8.16
N LYS A 135 -16.25 3.43 7.67
CA LYS A 135 -17.56 3.74 8.26
C LYS A 135 -17.54 3.36 9.75
N PRO A 136 -18.09 4.21 10.63
CA PRO A 136 -17.42 4.54 11.88
C PRO A 136 -17.37 3.38 12.90
N ILE A 137 -16.15 3.02 13.29
CA ILE A 137 -15.81 3.01 14.72
C ILE A 137 -16.06 4.46 15.19
N ASN A 138 -16.93 4.61 16.17
CA ASN A 138 -17.51 5.89 16.59
C ASN A 138 -16.40 6.94 16.86
N ARG A 139 -16.31 8.00 16.04
CA ARG A 139 -15.28 9.05 16.13
C ARG A 139 -15.19 9.72 17.52
N LYS A 140 -16.21 9.56 18.37
CA LYS A 140 -16.22 10.00 19.77
C LYS A 140 -15.24 9.24 20.68
N GLN A 141 -14.80 8.03 20.33
CA GLN A 141 -13.84 7.26 21.14
C GLN A 141 -12.37 7.65 20.93
N LEU A 142 -12.03 8.29 19.79
CA LEU A 142 -10.65 8.66 19.46
C LEU A 142 -10.23 10.04 19.99
N LEU A 143 -11.17 10.80 20.55
CA LEU A 143 -10.93 12.14 21.11
C LEU A 143 -11.15 12.17 22.64
N SER A 144 -11.26 11.00 23.28
CA SER A 144 -11.48 10.87 24.72
C SER A 144 -10.39 10.02 25.42
N SER A 145 -9.19 9.96 24.84
CA SER A 145 -8.02 9.28 25.41
C SER A 145 -6.79 10.18 25.31
#